data_AF-A0AA39F6F4-F1
#
_entry.id   AF-A0AA39F6F4-F1
#
_cell.length_a   1.000
_cell.length_b   1.000
_cell.length_c   1.000
_cell.angle_alpha   90.00
_cell.angle_beta   90.00
_cell.angle_gamma   90.00
#
_symmetry.space_group_name_H-M   'P 1'
#
loop_
_entity.id
_entity.type
_entity.pdbx_description
1 polymer ?
#
loop_
_entity_poly.entity_id
_entity_poly.type
_entity_poly.pdbx_seq_one_letter_code
_entity_poly.pdbx_strand_id
1 'polypeptide(L)'
;MGLPRLSVKRCFIYMFCATGMILLVMNVRQRELWHAIGGDTGQSQTQRLLSDINNKPINVTGTANAVENIVDKFFDPSKRPWYMNGGTRRPHPAVKSKRTGRRIARLWPDEDSHDDRITNQLMFVPPDYNRTSLERKPKRIMVPHGMNEAKTGNDLFLWLGCPVNTCVITRDNPETADLILFKDYVSHVGRRPANQIWLLYFLECPYHTQTVKNALVNWTATYRTESDIVAPYERWQYYDPRITQISQTFNYAANKTKKVAWFVSNCHPRNNRMQYVKELSKYIEVDIYGACGSLRCPRSQAQTCFEMLDADYKFYLAFENSNCRDYITEKFFVNGLGHNVLPIVMGAHPTDYAKSAPYRSYIHVDEFESPRELAEYLHRLDRDDELYNSYFKWKGTGEFINTYFWCRVCAMLHDERPPKYYNDVNEWWRGDNICTQNSWRENEEENGL
;
A
#
# COMPACT_ATOMS: atom_id res chain seq x y z
N MET A 1 65.84 5.33 -7.16
CA MET A 1 64.53 5.22 -6.47
C MET A 1 63.84 3.96 -6.96
N GLY A 2 63.77 2.92 -6.12
CA GLY A 2 63.11 1.66 -6.49
C GLY A 2 61.60 1.78 -6.35
N LEU A 3 60.85 1.42 -7.40
CA LEU A 3 59.39 1.33 -7.36
C LEU A 3 58.95 0.27 -6.34
N PRO A 4 57.92 0.53 -5.52
CA PRO A 4 57.48 -0.41 -4.50
C PRO A 4 56.86 -1.66 -5.14
N ARG A 5 57.39 -2.84 -4.83
CA ARG A 5 56.80 -4.13 -5.22
C ARG A 5 55.46 -4.31 -4.49
N LEU A 6 54.36 -4.12 -5.22
CA LEU A 6 53.02 -4.45 -4.75
C LEU A 6 52.90 -5.98 -4.61
N SER A 7 52.69 -6.44 -3.37
CA SER A 7 52.39 -7.85 -3.08
C SER A 7 51.03 -8.22 -3.63
N VAL A 8 50.93 -9.38 -4.31
CA VAL A 8 49.67 -9.96 -4.81
C VAL A 8 48.59 -10.05 -3.71
N LYS A 9 48.99 -10.28 -2.45
CA LYS A 9 48.06 -10.26 -1.30
C LYS A 9 47.44 -8.88 -1.05
N ARG A 10 48.20 -7.79 -1.25
CA ARG A 10 47.67 -6.43 -1.12
C ARG A 10 46.71 -6.10 -2.27
N CYS A 11 47.03 -6.50 -3.51
CA CYS A 11 46.11 -6.33 -4.65
C CYS A 11 44.79 -7.08 -4.44
N PHE A 12 44.82 -8.29 -3.88
CA PHE A 12 43.61 -9.04 -3.54
C PHE A 12 42.74 -8.35 -2.49
N ILE A 13 43.35 -7.78 -1.44
CA ILE A 13 42.61 -7.03 -0.41
C ILE A 13 41.99 -5.76 -1.01
N TYR A 14 42.71 -5.03 -1.86
CA TYR A 14 42.15 -3.86 -2.53
C TYR A 14 41.01 -4.21 -3.49
N MET A 15 41.12 -5.30 -4.24
CA MET A 15 40.05 -5.79 -5.12
C MET A 15 38.82 -6.22 -4.32
N PHE A 16 39.01 -6.89 -3.18
CA PHE A 16 37.91 -7.34 -2.31
C PHE A 16 37.22 -6.16 -1.61
N CYS A 17 37.99 -5.17 -1.13
CA CYS A 17 37.43 -3.94 -0.58
C CYS A 17 36.70 -3.10 -1.64
N ALA A 18 37.24 -3.02 -2.86
CA ALA A 18 36.60 -2.31 -3.96
C ALA A 18 35.30 -2.99 -4.41
N THR A 19 35.27 -4.32 -4.53
CA THR A 19 34.03 -5.06 -4.82
C THR A 19 33.01 -4.99 -3.68
N GLY A 20 33.46 -5.03 -2.42
CA GLY A 20 32.61 -4.82 -1.26
C GLY A 20 31.98 -3.41 -1.22
N MET A 21 32.76 -2.37 -1.53
CA MET A 21 32.26 -0.99 -1.63
C MET A 21 31.33 -0.79 -2.83
N ILE A 22 31.62 -1.40 -3.98
CA ILE A 22 30.73 -1.37 -5.15
C ILE A 22 29.40 -2.06 -4.84
N LEU A 23 29.41 -3.22 -4.17
CA LEU A 23 28.19 -3.92 -3.73
C LEU A 23 27.39 -3.11 -2.70
N LEU A 24 28.07 -2.39 -1.79
CA LEU A 24 27.44 -1.47 -0.84
C LEU A 24 26.81 -0.27 -1.56
N VAL A 25 27.51 0.35 -2.51
CA VAL A 25 26.99 1.46 -3.32
C VAL A 25 25.82 1.00 -4.21
N MET A 26 25.88 -0.20 -4.77
CA MET A 26 24.77 -0.80 -5.53
C MET A 26 23.55 -1.09 -4.63
N ASN A 27 23.75 -1.60 -3.42
CA ASN A 27 22.65 -1.83 -2.45
C ASN A 27 22.03 -0.52 -1.94
N VAL A 28 22.86 0.50 -1.68
CA VAL A 28 22.38 1.85 -1.29
C VAL A 28 21.61 2.48 -2.44
N ARG A 29 22.11 2.38 -3.68
CA ARG A 29 21.38 2.84 -4.87
C ARG A 29 20.10 2.08 -5.15
N GLN A 30 20.04 0.77 -4.89
CA GLN A 30 18.80 0.01 -5.03
C GLN A 30 17.73 0.50 -4.04
N ARG A 31 18.14 0.92 -2.82
CA ARG A 31 17.24 1.47 -1.81
C ARG A 31 16.79 2.91 -2.11
N GLU A 32 17.67 3.71 -2.69
CA GLU A 32 17.29 5.03 -3.24
C GLU A 32 16.42 4.91 -4.49
N LEU A 33 16.61 3.89 -5.33
CA LEU A 33 15.75 3.60 -6.48
C LEU A 33 14.32 3.24 -6.03
N TRP A 34 14.12 2.44 -4.98
CA TRP A 34 12.76 2.17 -4.46
C TRP A 34 12.07 3.43 -3.89
N HIS A 35 12.82 4.39 -3.37
CA HIS A 35 12.27 5.66 -2.88
C HIS A 35 12.13 6.73 -3.98
N ALA A 36 12.95 6.69 -5.04
CA ALA A 36 12.89 7.60 -6.17
C ALA A 36 11.86 7.16 -7.23
N ILE A 37 11.67 5.86 -7.44
CA ILE A 37 10.71 5.30 -8.41
C ILE A 37 9.25 5.56 -7.99
N GLY A 38 8.96 5.71 -6.69
CA GLY A 38 7.65 6.12 -6.18
C GLY A 38 7.45 7.64 -6.00
N GLY A 39 8.47 8.46 -6.26
CA GLY A 39 8.51 9.85 -5.79
C GLY A 39 8.55 10.96 -6.84
N ASP A 40 9.05 10.72 -8.07
CA ASP A 40 9.52 11.84 -8.91
C ASP A 40 8.82 12.03 -10.27
N THR A 41 7.85 11.19 -10.64
CA THR A 41 7.08 11.43 -11.89
C THR A 41 5.95 12.45 -11.72
N GLY A 42 5.48 12.70 -10.48
CA GLY A 42 4.40 13.65 -10.18
C GLY A 42 4.83 15.08 -9.81
N GLN A 43 6.04 15.27 -9.26
CA GLN A 43 6.49 16.60 -8.80
C GLN A 43 6.86 17.54 -9.97
N SER A 44 7.54 17.01 -11.00
CA SER A 44 7.92 17.78 -12.20
C SER A 44 6.70 18.29 -12.99
N GLN A 45 5.61 17.52 -13.04
CA GLN A 45 4.38 17.94 -13.72
C GLN A 45 3.55 18.95 -12.91
N THR A 46 3.50 18.80 -11.58
CA THR A 46 2.75 19.73 -10.70
C THR A 46 3.35 21.13 -10.71
N GLN A 47 4.69 21.24 -10.70
CA GLN A 47 5.37 22.54 -10.82
C GLN A 47 5.20 23.19 -12.21
N ARG A 48 5.16 22.40 -13.29
CA ARG A 48 4.88 22.91 -14.65
C ARG A 48 3.42 23.37 -14.81
N LEU A 49 2.46 22.65 -14.22
CA LEU A 49 1.05 23.02 -14.19
C LEU A 49 0.82 24.37 -13.49
N LEU A 50 1.51 24.63 -12.37
CA LEU A 50 1.45 25.90 -11.66
C LEU A 50 2.05 27.06 -12.48
N SER A 51 3.12 26.81 -13.25
CA SER A 51 3.70 27.86 -14.11
C SER A 51 2.84 28.19 -15.33
N ASP A 52 2.08 27.23 -15.86
CA ASP A 52 1.21 27.45 -17.04
C ASP A 52 -0.13 28.12 -16.69
N ILE A 53 -0.63 27.94 -15.47
CA ILE A 53 -1.83 28.64 -14.97
C ILE A 53 -1.54 30.14 -14.81
N ASN A 54 -0.34 30.51 -14.34
CA ASN A 54 0.05 31.92 -14.15
C ASN A 54 0.29 32.68 -15.47
N ASN A 55 0.38 32.00 -16.61
CA ASN A 55 0.75 32.60 -17.90
C ASN A 55 -0.40 32.75 -18.92
N LYS A 56 -1.66 32.50 -18.54
CA LYS A 56 -2.83 32.74 -19.42
C LYS A 56 -3.72 33.88 -18.91
N PRO A 57 -3.96 34.94 -19.71
CA PRO A 57 -4.91 35.98 -19.33
C PRO A 57 -6.34 35.45 -19.50
N ILE A 58 -7.04 35.18 -18.40
CA ILE A 58 -8.47 34.89 -18.39
C ILE A 58 -9.22 36.19 -18.08
N ASN A 59 -9.84 36.78 -19.12
CA ASN A 59 -10.76 37.90 -18.97
C ASN A 59 -12.11 37.43 -18.41
N VAL A 60 -12.21 37.24 -17.09
CA VAL A 60 -13.49 37.23 -16.34
C VAL A 60 -13.23 37.78 -14.93
N THR A 61 -13.53 39.06 -14.71
CA THR A 61 -13.18 39.87 -13.51
C THR A 61 -13.97 39.54 -12.23
N GLY A 62 -14.44 38.30 -12.03
CA GLY A 62 -15.24 37.93 -10.85
C GLY A 62 -14.92 36.57 -10.21
N THR A 63 -14.22 35.67 -10.89
CA THR A 63 -14.03 34.27 -10.44
C THR A 63 -12.57 33.90 -10.14
N ALA A 64 -11.59 34.66 -10.63
CA ALA A 64 -10.16 34.37 -10.44
C ALA A 64 -9.73 34.41 -8.95
N ASN A 65 -10.18 35.41 -8.19
CA ASN A 65 -9.80 35.58 -6.79
C ASN A 65 -10.32 34.46 -5.86
N ALA A 66 -11.40 33.78 -6.23
CA ALA A 66 -11.92 32.66 -5.43
C ALA A 66 -11.14 31.36 -5.70
N VAL A 67 -10.69 31.15 -6.93
CA VAL A 67 -9.94 29.94 -7.33
C VAL A 67 -8.48 30.02 -6.89
N GLU A 68 -7.82 31.19 -6.97
CA GLU A 68 -6.46 31.39 -6.43
C GLU A 68 -6.41 31.16 -4.91
N ASN A 69 -7.39 31.69 -4.16
CA ASN A 69 -7.47 31.49 -2.70
C ASN A 69 -7.76 30.03 -2.30
N ILE A 70 -8.36 29.24 -3.19
CA ILE A 70 -8.58 27.80 -3.00
C ILE A 70 -7.24 27.08 -3.23
N VAL A 71 -6.58 27.32 -4.37
CA VAL A 71 -5.32 26.64 -4.72
C VAL A 71 -4.23 26.89 -3.65
N ASP A 72 -3.99 28.13 -3.22
CA ASP A 72 -2.97 28.42 -2.21
C ASP A 72 -3.29 27.86 -0.81
N LYS A 73 -4.58 27.74 -0.46
CA LYS A 73 -5.00 27.22 0.85
C LYS A 73 -5.06 25.70 0.90
N PHE A 74 -5.34 25.03 -0.22
CA PHE A 74 -5.46 23.58 -0.34
C PHE A 74 -4.14 22.88 -0.66
N PHE A 75 -3.22 23.56 -1.35
CA PHE A 75 -1.95 22.97 -1.76
C PHE A 75 -0.76 23.34 -0.87
N ASP A 76 -0.93 24.15 0.18
CA ASP A 76 0.12 24.42 1.16
C ASP A 76 0.57 23.11 1.85
N PRO A 77 1.74 22.55 1.48
CA PRO A 77 2.14 21.24 1.98
C PRO A 77 2.42 21.29 3.49
N SER A 78 2.76 22.46 4.04
CA SER A 78 3.12 22.60 5.45
C SER A 78 1.99 22.21 6.41
N LYS A 79 0.73 22.40 6.00
CA LYS A 79 -0.47 22.07 6.80
C LYS A 79 -0.84 20.59 6.78
N ARG A 80 -0.24 19.80 5.89
CA ARG A 80 -0.51 18.36 5.76
C ARG A 80 0.06 17.57 6.96
N PRO A 81 -0.56 16.44 7.33
CA PRO A 81 0.00 15.50 8.31
C PRO A 81 1.45 15.11 8.00
N TRP A 82 2.23 14.83 9.03
CA TRP A 82 3.66 14.48 8.93
C TRP A 82 4.00 13.29 8.01
N TYR A 83 3.04 12.43 7.70
CA TYR A 83 3.21 11.23 6.86
C TYR A 83 2.88 11.47 5.38
N MET A 84 2.42 12.67 5.03
CA MET A 84 2.10 13.09 3.66
C MET A 84 3.26 13.88 3.06
N ASN A 85 3.37 13.94 1.74
CA ASN A 85 4.46 14.64 1.08
C ASN A 85 4.45 16.15 1.40
N GLY A 86 5.60 16.65 1.86
CA GLY A 86 5.79 18.02 2.35
C GLY A 86 5.10 18.34 3.69
N GLY A 87 4.43 17.36 4.31
CA GLY A 87 3.65 17.55 5.53
C GLY A 87 4.50 17.73 6.78
N THR A 88 4.13 18.70 7.63
CA THR A 88 4.84 18.98 8.88
C THR A 88 3.98 18.85 10.13
N ARG A 89 2.66 18.69 9.97
CA ARG A 89 1.72 18.64 11.08
C ARG A 89 1.88 17.35 11.89
N ARG A 90 2.44 17.49 13.08
CA ARG A 90 2.62 16.40 14.06
C ARG A 90 1.35 16.21 14.91
N PRO A 91 1.09 15.00 15.42
CA PRO A 91 0.02 14.77 16.37
C PRO A 91 0.33 15.36 17.75
N HIS A 92 -0.73 15.63 18.52
CA HIS A 92 -0.67 15.99 19.92
C HIS A 92 -1.10 14.79 20.79
N PRO A 93 -0.73 14.77 22.10
CA PRO A 93 -1.24 13.77 23.03
C PRO A 93 -2.76 13.66 23.00
N ALA A 94 -3.26 12.43 22.98
CA ALA A 94 -4.68 12.14 22.85
C ALA A 94 -5.47 12.67 24.07
N VAL A 95 -6.67 13.17 23.81
CA VAL A 95 -7.56 13.66 24.87
C VAL A 95 -8.22 12.48 25.58
N LYS A 96 -8.26 12.52 26.92
CA LYS A 96 -9.03 11.58 27.75
C LYS A 96 -10.45 12.09 27.97
N SER A 97 -11.42 11.18 27.88
CA SER A 97 -12.80 11.42 28.31
C SER A 97 -12.83 11.62 29.82
N LYS A 98 -13.42 12.73 30.28
CA LYS A 98 -13.62 13.01 31.71
C LYS A 98 -14.50 11.97 32.40
N ARG A 99 -15.39 11.29 31.66
CA ARG A 99 -16.33 10.31 32.20
C ARG A 99 -15.70 8.94 32.42
N THR A 100 -14.89 8.48 31.47
CA THR A 100 -14.35 7.10 31.48
C THR A 100 -12.86 7.04 31.79
N GLY A 101 -12.15 8.17 31.77
CA GLY A 101 -10.69 8.24 31.90
C GLY A 101 -9.93 7.69 30.68
N ARG A 102 -10.63 7.10 29.70
CA ARG A 102 -10.02 6.54 28.48
C ARG A 102 -9.82 7.60 27.42
N ARG A 103 -8.83 7.40 26.55
CA ARG A 103 -8.64 8.25 25.36
C ARG A 103 -9.89 8.23 24.46
N ILE A 104 -10.12 9.32 23.73
CA ILE A 104 -11.25 9.46 22.80
C ILE A 104 -10.93 8.91 21.40
N ALA A 105 -9.64 8.87 21.04
CA ALA A 105 -9.20 8.42 19.72
C ALA A 105 -9.65 6.97 19.42
N ARG A 106 -10.24 6.77 18.22
CA ARG A 106 -10.67 5.46 17.71
C ARG A 106 -9.53 4.82 16.94
N LEU A 107 -8.88 3.83 17.55
CA LEU A 107 -7.64 3.24 17.07
C LEU A 107 -7.78 1.76 16.71
N TRP A 108 -8.82 1.10 17.25
CA TRP A 108 -8.99 -0.34 17.12
C TRP A 108 -10.28 -0.74 16.39
N PRO A 109 -10.35 -1.96 15.83
CA PRO A 109 -11.51 -2.41 15.05
C PRO A 109 -12.86 -2.33 15.77
N ASP A 110 -12.88 -2.61 17.07
CA ASP A 110 -14.09 -2.51 17.90
C ASP A 110 -14.48 -1.07 18.27
N GLU A 111 -13.59 -0.11 18.04
CA GLU A 111 -13.86 1.32 18.24
C GLU A 111 -14.33 2.00 16.95
N ASP A 112 -13.91 1.49 15.78
CA ASP A 112 -14.40 1.89 14.47
C ASP A 112 -14.24 0.75 13.44
N SER A 113 -15.34 0.05 13.16
CA SER A 113 -15.34 -1.13 12.27
C SER A 113 -15.43 -0.79 10.79
N HIS A 114 -15.68 0.46 10.43
CA HIS A 114 -15.90 0.88 9.04
C HIS A 114 -14.69 1.61 8.43
N ASP A 115 -13.70 1.95 9.25
CA ASP A 115 -12.49 2.67 8.88
C ASP A 115 -11.25 1.76 9.03
N ASP A 116 -10.22 1.95 8.22
CA ASP A 116 -8.96 1.18 8.35
C ASP A 116 -8.08 1.65 9.53
N ARG A 117 -8.41 2.80 10.11
CA ARG A 117 -7.79 3.44 11.27
C ARG A 117 -6.33 3.83 11.05
N ILE A 118 -5.78 3.71 9.84
CA ILE A 118 -4.37 3.96 9.55
C ILE A 118 -4.00 5.39 9.92
N THR A 119 -4.79 6.37 9.46
CA THR A 119 -4.52 7.80 9.70
C THR A 119 -4.71 8.18 11.17
N ASN A 120 -5.72 7.61 11.84
CA ASN A 120 -5.94 7.79 13.27
C ASN A 120 -4.75 7.24 14.08
N GLN A 121 -4.25 6.06 13.74
CA GLN A 121 -3.07 5.44 14.36
C GLN A 121 -1.79 6.25 14.09
N LEU A 122 -1.60 6.78 12.87
CA LEU A 122 -0.47 7.67 12.52
C LEU A 122 -0.50 9.00 13.29
N MET A 123 -1.70 9.46 13.66
CA MET A 123 -1.92 10.69 14.42
C MET A 123 -2.14 10.44 15.91
N PHE A 124 -1.83 9.25 16.42
CA PHE A 124 -1.96 8.92 17.83
C PHE A 124 -0.66 9.14 18.61
N VAL A 125 -0.80 9.84 19.74
CA VAL A 125 0.19 9.90 20.81
C VAL A 125 -0.54 9.64 22.12
N PRO A 126 -0.10 8.72 22.98
CA PRO A 126 -0.76 8.47 24.26
C PRO A 126 -0.86 9.75 25.12
N PRO A 127 -1.92 9.93 25.92
CA PRO A 127 -2.15 11.18 26.66
C PRO A 127 -0.98 11.63 27.54
N ASP A 128 -0.31 10.69 28.20
CA ASP A 128 0.80 10.94 29.13
C ASP A 128 2.16 10.57 28.50
N TYR A 129 2.27 10.68 27.17
CA TYR A 129 3.50 10.33 26.46
C TYR A 129 4.53 11.46 26.52
N ASN A 130 5.51 11.31 27.41
CA ASN A 130 6.71 12.14 27.45
C ASN A 130 7.94 11.36 26.94
N ARG A 131 8.55 11.83 25.85
CA ARG A 131 9.72 11.23 25.20
C ARG A 131 10.99 11.28 26.06
N THR A 132 11.11 12.28 26.94
CA THR A 132 12.34 12.51 27.74
C THR A 132 12.27 11.89 29.13
N SER A 133 11.17 11.24 29.49
CA SER A 133 11.05 10.57 30.79
C SER A 133 12.01 9.39 30.87
N LEU A 134 13.04 9.51 31.72
CA LEU A 134 13.99 8.45 32.05
C LEU A 134 13.31 7.21 32.66
N GLU A 135 12.06 7.33 33.13
CA GLU A 135 11.30 6.24 33.73
C GLU A 135 10.61 5.34 32.69
N ARG A 136 10.41 5.81 31.45
CA ARG A 136 9.64 5.07 30.45
C ARG A 136 10.52 4.03 29.77
N LYS A 137 10.43 2.78 30.26
CA LYS A 137 11.10 1.63 29.64
C LYS A 137 10.61 1.42 28.19
N PRO A 138 11.51 1.17 27.23
CA PRO A 138 11.13 0.94 25.85
C PRO A 138 10.34 -0.36 25.69
N LYS A 139 9.31 -0.33 24.85
CA LYS A 139 8.55 -1.53 24.49
C LYS A 139 9.38 -2.43 23.57
N ARG A 140 9.56 -3.69 23.96
CA ARG A 140 10.39 -4.67 23.25
C ARG A 140 9.55 -5.43 22.23
N ILE A 141 9.94 -5.33 20.97
CA ILE A 141 9.27 -6.03 19.86
C ILE A 141 10.21 -7.08 19.29
N MET A 142 9.83 -8.34 19.39
CA MET A 142 10.57 -9.45 18.81
C MET A 142 10.01 -9.84 17.45
N VAL A 143 10.91 -10.10 16.50
CA VAL A 143 10.55 -10.58 15.16
C VAL A 143 11.34 -11.87 14.88
N PRO A 144 10.82 -13.06 15.20
CA PRO A 144 11.56 -14.32 15.06
C PRO A 144 11.93 -14.64 13.61
N HIS A 145 11.05 -14.38 12.64
CA HIS A 145 11.21 -14.84 11.25
C HIS A 145 11.77 -13.79 10.29
N GLY A 146 12.35 -12.70 10.81
CA GLY A 146 12.88 -11.65 9.93
C GLY A 146 11.78 -10.75 9.33
N MET A 147 12.07 -9.46 9.29
CA MET A 147 11.51 -8.48 8.37
C MET A 147 12.71 -7.59 8.02
N ASN A 148 12.96 -7.36 6.73
CA ASN A 148 14.23 -6.80 6.24
C ASN A 148 14.51 -5.40 6.82
N GLU A 149 13.44 -4.63 7.02
CA GLU A 149 13.42 -3.29 7.58
C GLU A 149 13.56 -3.27 9.12
N ALA A 150 13.21 -4.36 9.81
CA ALA A 150 13.18 -4.44 11.27
C ALA A 150 14.55 -4.81 11.86
N LYS A 151 15.54 -3.93 11.70
CA LYS A 151 16.87 -4.13 12.31
C LYS A 151 16.79 -3.98 13.84
N THR A 152 17.60 -4.77 14.56
CA THR A 152 17.71 -4.70 16.04
C THR A 152 18.07 -3.28 16.50
N GLY A 153 17.49 -2.85 17.62
CA GLY A 153 17.69 -1.50 18.16
C GLY A 153 16.45 -0.61 17.99
N ASN A 154 16.61 0.69 18.25
CA ASN A 154 15.54 1.69 18.16
C ASN A 154 15.67 2.61 16.94
N ASP A 155 16.76 2.50 16.16
CA ASP A 155 17.05 3.36 15.02
C ASP A 155 15.92 3.43 14.00
N LEU A 156 15.20 2.32 13.80
CA LEU A 156 14.04 2.27 12.90
C LEU A 156 13.00 3.34 13.25
N PHE A 157 12.64 3.49 14.52
CA PHE A 157 11.61 4.42 14.96
C PHE A 157 12.10 5.88 14.94
N LEU A 158 13.41 6.09 15.16
CA LEU A 158 14.04 7.39 15.07
C LEU A 158 14.16 7.86 13.62
N TRP A 159 14.63 6.99 12.73
CA TRP A 159 14.82 7.27 11.31
C TRP A 159 13.50 7.53 10.59
N LEU A 160 12.46 6.75 10.90
CA LEU A 160 11.10 7.01 10.40
C LEU A 160 10.47 8.27 11.01
N GLY A 161 11.10 8.87 12.02
CA GLY A 161 10.58 10.04 12.71
C GLY A 161 9.24 9.78 13.42
N CYS A 162 9.03 8.58 13.97
CA CYS A 162 7.74 8.21 14.55
C CYS A 162 7.30 9.17 15.67
N PRO A 163 6.02 9.58 15.75
CA PRO A 163 5.52 10.37 16.86
C PRO A 163 5.70 9.70 18.23
N VAL A 164 5.50 8.38 18.25
CA VAL A 164 5.80 7.49 19.37
C VAL A 164 6.93 6.58 18.95
N ASN A 165 8.07 6.66 19.63
CA ASN A 165 9.32 6.00 19.22
C ASN A 165 10.05 5.28 20.37
N THR A 166 9.40 5.12 21.53
CA THR A 166 9.97 4.44 22.70
C THR A 166 9.83 2.92 22.58
N CYS A 167 10.26 2.37 21.45
CA CYS A 167 10.25 0.94 21.16
C CYS A 167 11.63 0.46 20.69
N VAL A 168 11.90 -0.83 20.86
CA VAL A 168 13.16 -1.46 20.45
C VAL A 168 12.88 -2.81 19.79
N ILE A 169 13.49 -3.04 18.63
CA ILE A 169 13.46 -4.35 17.97
C ILE A 169 14.52 -5.26 18.61
N THR A 170 14.14 -6.49 18.92
CA THR A 170 15.00 -7.55 19.49
C THR A 170 14.85 -8.86 18.70
N ARG A 171 15.86 -9.73 18.77
CA ARG A 171 15.89 -11.04 18.10
C ARG A 171 16.06 -12.20 19.10
N ASP A 172 16.14 -11.87 20.38
CA ASP A 172 16.54 -12.72 21.48
C ASP A 172 15.61 -12.51 22.68
N ASN A 173 15.69 -13.41 23.66
CA ASN A 173 14.95 -13.31 24.93
C ASN A 173 13.44 -13.11 24.75
N PRO A 174 12.73 -14.06 24.10
CA PRO A 174 11.29 -13.97 23.82
C PRO A 174 10.46 -13.69 25.06
N GLU A 175 10.84 -14.20 26.24
CA GLU A 175 10.13 -14.01 27.51
C GLU A 175 10.11 -12.55 27.98
N THR A 176 11.02 -11.71 27.47
CA THR A 176 11.13 -10.29 27.81
C THR A 176 10.40 -9.38 26.83
N ALA A 177 9.93 -9.91 25.71
CA ALA A 177 9.27 -9.12 24.68
C ALA A 177 7.86 -8.72 25.11
N ASP A 178 7.51 -7.44 24.93
CA ASP A 178 6.13 -6.97 25.07
C ASP A 178 5.27 -7.49 23.91
N LEU A 179 5.85 -7.56 22.70
CA LEU A 179 5.20 -8.05 21.50
C LEU A 179 6.11 -9.00 20.71
N ILE A 180 5.55 -10.09 20.21
CA ILE A 180 6.19 -10.98 19.23
C ILE A 180 5.38 -10.93 17.93
N LEU A 181 6.03 -10.54 16.83
CA LEU A 181 5.43 -10.48 15.50
C LEU A 181 5.77 -11.74 14.70
N PHE A 182 4.76 -12.54 14.40
CA PHE A 182 4.87 -13.74 13.59
C PHE A 182 4.51 -13.44 12.13
N LYS A 183 5.52 -13.41 11.27
CA LYS A 183 5.34 -13.28 9.82
C LYS A 183 5.04 -14.65 9.21
N ASP A 184 3.96 -14.76 8.45
CA ASP A 184 3.51 -15.93 7.65
C ASP A 184 3.11 -17.20 8.43
N TYR A 185 3.70 -17.46 9.60
CA TYR A 185 3.31 -18.56 10.48
C TYR A 185 3.72 -18.30 11.93
N VAL A 186 2.99 -18.90 12.87
CA VAL A 186 3.34 -18.87 14.28
C VAL A 186 4.33 -19.99 14.59
N SER A 187 5.41 -19.68 15.28
CA SER A 187 6.40 -20.64 15.76
C SER A 187 6.42 -20.72 17.28
N HIS A 188 6.88 -21.86 17.81
CA HIS A 188 7.10 -22.01 19.24
C HIS A 188 8.34 -21.23 19.67
N VAL A 189 8.13 -20.13 20.38
CA VAL A 189 9.18 -19.21 20.86
C VAL A 189 9.39 -19.30 22.38
N GLY A 190 8.99 -20.41 23.00
CA GLY A 190 9.15 -20.66 24.42
C GLY A 190 7.91 -20.33 25.25
N ARG A 191 8.10 -20.06 26.55
CA ARG A 191 7.01 -19.75 27.47
C ARG A 191 6.45 -18.36 27.16
N ARG A 192 5.13 -18.25 27.12
CA ARG A 192 4.44 -16.98 26.92
C ARG A 192 4.07 -16.33 28.26
N PRO A 193 4.61 -15.13 28.59
CA PRO A 193 4.14 -14.33 29.71
C PRO A 193 2.70 -13.83 29.50
N ALA A 194 1.95 -13.64 30.58
CA ALA A 194 0.52 -13.26 30.52
C ALA A 194 0.27 -11.94 29.77
N ASN A 195 1.18 -10.97 29.89
CA ASN A 195 1.04 -9.64 29.27
C ASN A 195 1.71 -9.53 27.89
N GLN A 196 2.26 -10.62 27.36
CA GLN A 196 2.89 -10.61 26.05
C GLN A 196 1.85 -10.69 24.93
N ILE A 197 2.01 -9.81 23.94
CA ILE A 197 1.17 -9.72 22.75
C ILE A 197 1.78 -10.56 21.64
N TRP A 198 0.99 -11.44 21.04
CA TRP A 198 1.33 -12.12 19.80
C TRP A 198 0.58 -11.46 18.64
N LEU A 199 1.33 -10.89 17.71
CA LEU A 199 0.84 -10.22 16.51
C LEU A 199 1.07 -11.13 15.30
N LEU A 200 0.00 -11.50 14.61
CA LEU A 200 0.08 -12.28 13.38
C LEU A 200 0.14 -11.34 12.17
N TYR A 201 1.17 -11.49 11.33
CA TYR A 201 1.34 -10.69 10.12
C TYR A 201 1.21 -11.57 8.88
N PHE A 202 0.22 -11.27 8.03
CA PHE A 202 0.00 -11.91 6.73
C PHE A 202 -0.17 -10.88 5.62
N LEU A 203 0.66 -10.99 4.59
CA LEU A 203 0.55 -10.18 3.38
C LEU A 203 -0.22 -10.91 2.26
N GLU A 204 -0.05 -12.23 2.15
CA GLU A 204 -0.77 -13.08 1.21
C GLU A 204 -2.18 -13.43 1.71
N CYS A 205 -3.06 -13.89 0.82
CA CYS A 205 -4.46 -14.19 1.14
C CYS A 205 -4.66 -15.51 1.93
N PRO A 206 -5.87 -15.75 2.47
CA PRO A 206 -6.21 -16.98 3.21
C PRO A 206 -5.88 -18.28 2.46
N TYR A 207 -6.09 -18.34 1.14
CA TYR A 207 -5.75 -19.52 0.34
C TYR A 207 -4.25 -19.77 0.18
N HIS A 208 -3.42 -18.78 0.48
CA HIS A 208 -1.96 -18.81 0.35
C HIS A 208 -1.24 -18.69 1.71
N THR A 209 -1.95 -18.85 2.83
CA THR A 209 -1.41 -18.78 4.19
C THR A 209 -1.73 -20.04 5.01
N GLN A 210 -0.81 -20.41 5.90
CA GLN A 210 -0.95 -21.62 6.72
C GLN A 210 -1.98 -21.44 7.84
N THR A 211 -2.69 -22.53 8.17
CA THR A 211 -3.58 -22.55 9.35
C THR A 211 -2.77 -22.31 10.61
N VAL A 212 -3.25 -21.40 11.46
CA VAL A 212 -2.64 -21.12 12.75
C VAL A 212 -3.08 -22.22 13.72
N LYS A 213 -2.13 -23.00 14.24
CA LYS A 213 -2.42 -24.10 15.16
C LYS A 213 -2.01 -23.74 16.59
N ASN A 214 -2.91 -23.97 17.55
CA ASN A 214 -2.62 -23.90 19.00
C ASN A 214 -1.90 -22.61 19.43
N ALA A 215 -2.28 -21.46 18.89
CA ALA A 215 -1.68 -20.18 19.19
C ALA A 215 -2.74 -19.17 19.64
N LEU A 216 -2.49 -18.53 20.78
CA LEU A 216 -3.33 -17.46 21.28
C LEU A 216 -2.90 -16.15 20.59
N VAL A 217 -3.57 -15.76 19.51
CA VAL A 217 -3.24 -14.51 18.80
C VAL A 217 -3.97 -13.34 19.46
N ASN A 218 -3.26 -12.25 19.72
CA ASN A 218 -3.85 -11.03 20.28
C ASN A 218 -4.25 -10.06 19.18
N TRP A 219 -3.31 -9.80 18.28
CA TRP A 219 -3.43 -8.78 17.25
C TRP A 219 -3.21 -9.39 15.86
N THR A 220 -3.84 -8.79 14.86
CA THR A 220 -3.61 -9.10 13.45
C THR A 220 -3.08 -7.89 12.69
N ALA A 221 -2.15 -8.15 11.78
CA ALA A 221 -1.62 -7.19 10.83
C ALA A 221 -1.68 -7.78 9.42
N THR A 222 -2.77 -7.50 8.72
CA THR A 222 -3.03 -8.01 7.37
C THR A 222 -3.58 -6.89 6.49
N TYR A 223 -3.80 -7.17 5.20
CA TYR A 223 -4.47 -6.22 4.31
C TYR A 223 -5.93 -5.95 4.68
N ARG A 224 -6.58 -6.82 5.48
CA ARG A 224 -7.99 -6.66 5.87
C ARG A 224 -8.18 -5.40 6.70
N THR A 225 -9.21 -4.63 6.36
CA THR A 225 -9.58 -3.39 7.05
C THR A 225 -9.99 -3.61 8.51
N GLU A 226 -10.36 -4.84 8.88
CA GLU A 226 -10.67 -5.24 10.26
C GLU A 226 -9.43 -5.64 11.10
N SER A 227 -8.23 -5.65 10.53
CA SER A 227 -7.01 -5.95 11.29
C SER A 227 -6.72 -4.91 12.36
N ASP A 228 -6.18 -5.35 13.50
CA ASP A 228 -5.78 -4.46 14.58
C ASP A 228 -4.78 -3.39 14.10
N ILE A 229 -3.81 -3.81 13.26
CA ILE A 229 -2.90 -2.92 12.53
C ILE A 229 -3.01 -3.24 11.03
N VAL A 230 -3.87 -2.53 10.30
CA VAL A 230 -4.05 -2.78 8.86
C VAL A 230 -2.73 -2.56 8.11
N ALA A 231 -2.29 -3.54 7.32
CA ALA A 231 -1.06 -3.54 6.54
C ALA A 231 -1.40 -3.77 5.06
N PRO A 232 -1.98 -2.75 4.37
CA PRO A 232 -2.31 -2.87 2.97
C PRO A 232 -1.05 -2.75 2.11
N TYR A 233 -1.13 -3.17 0.84
CA TYR A 233 -0.04 -2.99 -0.11
C TYR A 233 0.22 -1.50 -0.36
N GLU A 234 -0.83 -0.71 -0.54
CA GLU A 234 -0.78 0.75 -0.67
C GLU A 234 -2.02 1.39 -0.03
N ARG A 235 -1.97 2.69 0.26
CA ARG A 235 -3.11 3.44 0.78
C ARG A 235 -3.23 4.82 0.13
N TRP A 236 -4.26 5.00 -0.69
CA TRP A 236 -4.57 6.31 -1.27
C TRP A 236 -5.10 7.29 -0.22
N GLN A 237 -4.66 8.54 -0.21
CA GLN A 237 -5.17 9.58 0.68
C GLN A 237 -5.44 10.87 -0.11
N TYR A 238 -6.68 11.32 -0.11
CA TYR A 238 -7.04 12.63 -0.63
C TYR A 238 -6.41 13.76 0.18
N TYR A 239 -5.97 14.82 -0.49
CA TYR A 239 -5.59 16.07 0.16
C TYR A 239 -6.80 16.75 0.82
N ASP A 240 -7.94 16.73 0.13
CA ASP A 240 -9.26 17.09 0.65
C ASP A 240 -10.29 16.07 0.17
N PRO A 241 -10.96 15.33 1.07
CA PRO A 241 -11.94 14.31 0.68
C PRO A 241 -13.15 14.88 -0.09
N ARG A 242 -13.36 16.20 -0.09
CA ARG A 242 -14.43 16.86 -0.87
C ARG A 242 -14.04 17.08 -2.33
N ILE A 243 -12.75 17.00 -2.66
CA ILE A 243 -12.22 17.22 -4.00
C ILE A 243 -11.65 15.90 -4.50
N THR A 244 -12.50 15.08 -5.12
CA THR A 244 -12.11 13.75 -5.61
C THR A 244 -11.72 13.75 -7.09
N GLN A 245 -11.99 14.84 -7.81
CA GLN A 245 -11.69 15.01 -9.22
C GLN A 245 -11.30 16.46 -9.53
N ILE A 246 -10.34 16.64 -10.43
CA ILE A 246 -9.93 17.93 -10.99
C ILE A 246 -9.78 17.82 -12.51
N SER A 247 -9.86 18.97 -13.20
CA SER A 247 -9.62 19.03 -14.64
C SER A 247 -8.18 18.63 -14.96
N GLN A 248 -8.00 17.79 -15.99
CA GLN A 248 -6.70 17.37 -16.47
C GLN A 248 -6.34 18.12 -17.75
N THR A 249 -5.07 18.48 -17.91
CA THR A 249 -4.54 19.06 -19.16
C THR A 249 -3.86 18.04 -20.04
N PHE A 250 -3.54 16.87 -19.49
CA PHE A 250 -2.88 15.77 -20.18
C PHE A 250 -3.92 14.82 -20.79
N ASN A 251 -3.75 14.47 -22.07
CA ASN A 251 -4.54 13.41 -22.71
C ASN A 251 -3.86 12.06 -22.48
N TYR A 252 -4.38 11.28 -21.54
CA TYR A 252 -3.91 9.93 -21.20
C TYR A 252 -4.18 8.89 -22.27
N ALA A 253 -5.00 9.16 -23.29
CA ALA A 253 -5.24 8.27 -24.42
C ALA A 253 -4.28 8.52 -25.59
N ALA A 254 -3.63 9.70 -25.63
CA ALA A 254 -2.85 10.13 -26.78
C ALA A 254 -1.73 9.13 -27.11
N ASN A 255 -1.59 8.81 -28.39
CA ASN A 255 -0.58 7.92 -28.97
C ASN A 255 -0.61 6.45 -28.52
N LYS A 256 -1.51 6.06 -27.60
CA LYS A 256 -1.69 4.66 -27.20
C LYS A 256 -2.41 3.89 -28.29
N THR A 257 -1.72 2.90 -28.85
CA THR A 257 -2.25 2.08 -29.95
C THR A 257 -2.75 0.71 -29.47
N LYS A 258 -2.14 0.18 -28.42
CA LYS A 258 -2.47 -1.13 -27.86
C LYS A 258 -3.62 -1.05 -26.86
N LYS A 259 -4.39 -2.13 -26.77
CA LYS A 259 -5.61 -2.17 -25.96
C LYS A 259 -5.32 -2.60 -24.54
N VAL A 260 -5.15 -3.90 -24.32
CA VAL A 260 -5.08 -4.47 -22.96
C VAL A 260 -3.74 -5.17 -22.76
N ALA A 261 -3.04 -4.85 -21.66
CA ALA A 261 -1.88 -5.61 -21.18
C ALA A 261 -2.24 -6.40 -19.93
N TRP A 262 -1.62 -7.58 -19.75
CA TRP A 262 -1.71 -8.35 -18.53
C TRP A 262 -0.37 -8.94 -18.12
N PHE A 263 0.12 -8.61 -16.92
CA PHE A 263 1.37 -9.17 -16.38
C PHE A 263 1.05 -10.29 -15.39
N VAL A 264 1.36 -11.53 -15.77
CA VAL A 264 0.94 -12.71 -15.01
C VAL A 264 1.95 -13.86 -15.06
N SER A 265 2.23 -14.43 -13.88
CA SER A 265 3.12 -15.58 -13.73
C SER A 265 2.52 -16.77 -12.95
N ASN A 266 1.43 -16.56 -12.21
CA ASN A 266 0.69 -17.66 -11.58
C ASN A 266 -0.46 -18.10 -12.51
N CYS A 267 -0.26 -19.24 -13.18
CA CYS A 267 -1.22 -19.77 -14.15
C CYS A 267 -2.26 -20.72 -13.52
N HIS A 268 -2.14 -20.99 -12.21
CA HIS A 268 -3.09 -21.81 -11.45
C HIS A 268 -3.59 -21.03 -10.22
N PRO A 269 -4.30 -19.91 -10.45
CA PRO A 269 -4.85 -19.10 -9.37
C PRO A 269 -6.01 -19.82 -8.67
N ARG A 270 -6.38 -19.31 -7.49
CA ARG A 270 -7.55 -19.77 -6.71
C ARG A 270 -8.80 -18.93 -7.05
N ASN A 271 -8.95 -18.59 -8.33
CA ASN A 271 -10.11 -17.93 -8.92
C ASN A 271 -10.16 -18.21 -10.43
N ASN A 272 -11.18 -17.68 -11.11
CA ASN A 272 -11.43 -17.93 -12.53
C ASN A 272 -10.78 -16.91 -13.49
N ARG A 273 -9.74 -16.18 -13.06
CA ARG A 273 -9.14 -15.10 -13.86
C ARG A 273 -8.56 -15.57 -15.20
N MET A 274 -8.02 -16.80 -15.26
CA MET A 274 -7.46 -17.34 -16.51
C MET A 274 -8.56 -17.60 -17.55
N GLN A 275 -9.69 -18.16 -17.10
CA GLN A 275 -10.87 -18.43 -17.90
C GLN A 275 -11.51 -17.12 -18.37
N TYR A 276 -11.63 -16.14 -17.48
CA TYR A 276 -12.17 -14.83 -17.81
C TYR A 276 -11.34 -14.14 -18.89
N VAL A 277 -10.01 -14.10 -18.75
CA VAL A 277 -9.14 -13.49 -19.76
C VAL A 277 -9.19 -14.24 -21.08
N LYS A 278 -9.23 -15.58 -21.05
CA LYS A 278 -9.39 -16.39 -22.26
C LYS A 278 -10.68 -16.04 -23.02
N GLU A 279 -11.77 -15.77 -22.31
CA GLU A 279 -13.03 -15.35 -22.91
C GLU A 279 -12.95 -13.91 -23.43
N LEU A 280 -12.42 -12.98 -22.62
CA LEU A 280 -12.22 -11.58 -22.99
C LEU A 280 -11.38 -11.43 -24.27
N SER A 281 -10.31 -12.22 -24.40
CA SER A 281 -9.41 -12.22 -25.56
C SER A 281 -10.08 -12.56 -26.90
N LYS A 282 -11.30 -13.11 -26.89
CA LYS A 282 -12.08 -13.33 -28.13
C LYS A 282 -12.68 -12.04 -28.69
N TYR A 283 -12.85 -11.01 -27.85
CA TYR A 283 -13.60 -9.79 -28.17
C TYR A 283 -12.71 -8.54 -28.19
N ILE A 284 -11.55 -8.58 -27.54
CA ILE A 284 -10.55 -7.51 -27.55
C ILE A 284 -9.14 -8.10 -27.46
N GLU A 285 -8.16 -7.46 -28.09
CA GLU A 285 -6.76 -7.88 -28.03
C GLU A 285 -6.20 -7.72 -26.60
N VAL A 286 -5.63 -8.81 -26.08
CA VAL A 286 -4.99 -8.85 -24.76
C VAL A 286 -3.56 -9.39 -24.91
N ASP A 287 -2.59 -8.52 -24.69
CA ASP A 287 -1.17 -8.86 -24.67
C ASP A 287 -0.80 -9.42 -23.28
N ILE A 288 -0.51 -10.74 -23.23
CA ILE A 288 -0.23 -11.46 -21.97
C ILE A 288 1.28 -11.64 -21.79
N TYR A 289 1.84 -10.96 -20.80
CA TYR A 289 3.26 -11.02 -20.43
C TYR A 289 3.49 -11.92 -19.22
N GLY A 290 4.55 -12.72 -19.27
CA GLY A 290 5.05 -13.49 -18.12
C GLY A 290 5.10 -14.98 -18.40
N ALA A 291 4.80 -15.79 -17.38
CA ALA A 291 4.87 -17.26 -17.52
C ALA A 291 3.61 -17.86 -18.16
N CYS A 292 2.49 -17.13 -18.14
CA CYS A 292 1.20 -17.62 -18.64
C CYS A 292 0.84 -17.11 -20.04
N GLY A 293 1.76 -16.39 -20.69
CA GLY A 293 1.56 -15.82 -22.03
C GLY A 293 2.81 -15.96 -22.89
N SER A 294 2.71 -15.50 -24.14
CA SER A 294 3.79 -15.54 -25.13
C SER A 294 4.77 -14.38 -25.00
N LEU A 295 4.35 -13.26 -24.39
CA LEU A 295 5.18 -12.07 -24.23
C LEU A 295 5.98 -12.10 -22.93
N ARG A 296 7.05 -11.32 -22.85
CA ARG A 296 7.99 -11.34 -21.72
C ARG A 296 8.16 -9.97 -21.11
N CYS A 297 7.99 -9.92 -19.79
CA CYS A 297 8.37 -8.81 -18.95
C CYS A 297 9.12 -9.37 -17.73
N PRO A 298 10.43 -9.65 -17.85
CA PRO A 298 11.20 -10.17 -16.73
C PRO A 298 11.35 -9.10 -15.64
N ARG A 299 11.39 -9.50 -14.37
CA ARG A 299 11.52 -8.57 -13.23
C ARG A 299 12.76 -7.67 -13.32
N SER A 300 13.82 -8.12 -13.96
CA SER A 300 15.03 -7.32 -14.20
C SER A 300 14.80 -6.13 -15.15
N GLN A 301 13.71 -6.13 -15.91
CA GLN A 301 13.31 -5.09 -16.86
C GLN A 301 11.95 -4.47 -16.50
N ALA A 302 11.52 -4.59 -15.23
CA ALA A 302 10.21 -4.11 -14.79
C ALA A 302 9.96 -2.64 -15.19
N GLN A 303 10.99 -1.78 -15.05
CA GLN A 303 10.90 -0.37 -15.41
C GLN A 303 10.54 -0.15 -16.89
N THR A 304 11.21 -0.85 -17.80
CA THR A 304 10.91 -0.78 -19.24
C THR A 304 9.50 -1.28 -19.55
N CYS A 305 9.02 -2.29 -18.84
CA CYS A 305 7.65 -2.76 -19.01
C CYS A 305 6.61 -1.76 -18.52
N PHE A 306 6.91 -1.04 -17.44
CA PHE A 306 6.05 0.00 -16.91
C PHE A 306 6.00 1.22 -17.84
N GLU A 307 7.15 1.62 -18.39
CA GLU A 307 7.22 2.66 -19.43
C GLU A 307 6.41 2.27 -20.68
N MET A 308 6.43 0.99 -21.07
CA MET A 308 5.59 0.46 -22.13
C MET A 308 4.09 0.54 -21.79
N LEU A 309 3.68 0.23 -20.54
CA LEU A 309 2.29 0.43 -20.11
C LEU A 309 1.88 1.90 -20.23
N ASP A 310 2.76 2.82 -19.80
CA ASP A 310 2.54 4.26 -19.88
C ASP A 310 2.42 4.78 -21.31
N ALA A 311 3.22 4.25 -22.24
CA ALA A 311 3.28 4.74 -23.62
C ALA A 311 2.27 4.08 -24.56
N ASP A 312 2.09 2.76 -24.45
CA ASP A 312 1.50 1.98 -25.55
C ASP A 312 0.06 1.52 -25.26
N TYR A 313 -0.30 1.26 -24.01
CA TYR A 313 -1.55 0.58 -23.63
C TYR A 313 -2.60 1.49 -23.01
N LYS A 314 -3.86 1.34 -23.41
CA LYS A 314 -5.00 2.00 -22.75
C LYS A 314 -5.43 1.29 -21.45
N PHE A 315 -5.39 -0.03 -21.41
CA PHE A 315 -5.92 -0.81 -20.29
C PHE A 315 -4.90 -1.80 -19.73
N TYR A 316 -4.99 -2.05 -18.42
CA TYR A 316 -4.17 -3.02 -17.72
C TYR A 316 -5.03 -3.94 -16.85
N LEU A 317 -4.87 -5.26 -16.99
CA LEU A 317 -5.56 -6.22 -16.14
C LEU A 317 -4.84 -6.36 -14.80
N ALA A 318 -5.37 -5.72 -13.76
CA ALA A 318 -4.92 -5.81 -12.39
C ALA A 318 -5.65 -6.95 -11.64
N PHE A 319 -5.61 -8.16 -12.21
CA PHE A 319 -6.36 -9.31 -11.68
C PHE A 319 -5.60 -10.02 -10.57
N GLU A 320 -6.22 -10.13 -9.39
CA GLU A 320 -5.67 -10.85 -8.26
C GLU A 320 -5.72 -12.37 -8.45
N ASN A 321 -4.93 -13.08 -7.65
CA ASN A 321 -4.81 -14.54 -7.76
C ASN A 321 -5.91 -15.30 -6.97
N SER A 322 -6.74 -14.59 -6.22
CA SER A 322 -7.80 -15.12 -5.37
C SER A 322 -8.89 -14.05 -5.20
N ASN A 323 -10.14 -14.47 -5.05
CA ASN A 323 -11.23 -13.56 -4.71
C ASN A 323 -11.40 -13.55 -3.18
N CYS A 324 -10.86 -12.54 -2.51
CA CYS A 324 -10.90 -12.40 -1.06
C CYS A 324 -11.20 -10.96 -0.66
N ARG A 325 -12.02 -10.76 0.37
CA ARG A 325 -12.37 -9.41 0.88
C ARG A 325 -11.12 -8.62 1.21
N ASP A 326 -11.07 -7.35 0.84
CA ASP A 326 -9.96 -6.41 1.00
C ASP A 326 -8.63 -6.81 0.30
N TYR A 327 -8.55 -7.95 -0.40
CA TYR A 327 -7.30 -8.41 -1.01
C TYR A 327 -7.00 -7.69 -2.33
N ILE A 328 -6.36 -6.52 -2.21
CA ILE A 328 -5.98 -5.65 -3.32
C ILE A 328 -4.48 -5.38 -3.21
N THR A 329 -3.69 -5.70 -4.26
CA THR A 329 -2.24 -5.73 -4.16
C THR A 329 -1.54 -4.73 -5.08
N GLU A 330 -0.21 -4.87 -5.22
CA GLU A 330 0.63 -4.11 -6.13
C GLU A 330 0.13 -4.12 -7.59
N LYS A 331 -0.62 -5.15 -8.01
CA LYS A 331 -1.18 -5.22 -9.36
C LYS A 331 -2.11 -4.04 -9.62
N PHE A 332 -2.96 -3.71 -8.64
CA PHE A 332 -3.86 -2.58 -8.77
C PHE A 332 -3.15 -1.26 -8.49
N PHE A 333 -2.50 -1.15 -7.33
CA PHE A 333 -1.99 0.12 -6.86
C PHE A 333 -0.72 0.57 -7.59
N VAL A 334 0.28 -0.31 -7.70
CA VAL A 334 1.58 0.02 -8.27
C VAL A 334 1.52 -0.09 -9.80
N ASN A 335 1.17 -1.26 -10.33
CA ASN A 335 1.20 -1.50 -11.78
C ASN A 335 0.06 -0.79 -12.53
N GLY A 336 -1.10 -0.60 -11.88
CA GLY A 336 -2.26 0.08 -12.44
C GLY A 336 -2.24 1.58 -12.17
N LEU A 337 -2.65 1.99 -10.97
CA LEU A 337 -2.83 3.40 -10.61
C LEU A 337 -1.53 4.22 -10.59
N GLY A 338 -0.38 3.58 -10.33
CA GLY A 338 0.95 4.17 -10.42
C GLY A 338 1.36 4.60 -11.83
N HIS A 339 0.63 4.16 -12.86
CA HIS A 339 0.91 4.40 -14.26
C HIS A 339 -0.24 5.16 -14.96
N ASN A 340 -0.01 5.53 -16.23
CA ASN A 340 -0.89 6.24 -17.13
C ASN A 340 -1.72 5.24 -17.96
N VAL A 341 -2.30 4.25 -17.28
CA VAL A 341 -3.11 3.19 -17.85
C VAL A 341 -4.38 3.03 -17.01
N LEU A 342 -5.50 2.64 -17.61
CA LEU A 342 -6.74 2.41 -16.88
C LEU A 342 -6.79 0.96 -16.35
N PRO A 343 -6.70 0.72 -15.03
CA PRO A 343 -6.77 -0.63 -14.48
C PRO A 343 -8.18 -1.21 -14.59
N ILE A 344 -8.24 -2.48 -14.99
CA ILE A 344 -9.42 -3.35 -14.93
C ILE A 344 -9.15 -4.39 -13.84
N VAL A 345 -10.03 -4.50 -12.86
CA VAL A 345 -9.78 -5.25 -11.63
C VAL A 345 -10.71 -6.45 -11.47
N MET A 346 -10.18 -7.49 -10.84
CA MET A 346 -10.88 -8.70 -10.40
C MET A 346 -10.13 -9.22 -9.16
N GLY A 347 -10.86 -9.60 -8.10
CA GLY A 347 -10.23 -10.09 -6.88
C GLY A 347 -11.08 -9.78 -5.66
N ALA A 348 -10.79 -8.68 -4.97
CA ALA A 348 -11.58 -8.21 -3.85
C ALA A 348 -13.02 -7.83 -4.25
N HIS A 349 -13.88 -7.67 -3.24
CA HIS A 349 -15.27 -7.29 -3.47
C HIS A 349 -15.35 -5.88 -4.09
N PRO A 350 -16.35 -5.57 -4.95
CA PRO A 350 -16.51 -4.23 -5.52
C PRO A 350 -16.49 -3.10 -4.47
N THR A 351 -17.10 -3.31 -3.30
CA THR A 351 -17.10 -2.32 -2.21
C THR A 351 -15.72 -2.09 -1.61
N ASP A 352 -14.83 -3.08 -1.66
CA ASP A 352 -13.49 -2.99 -1.09
C ASP A 352 -12.58 -2.17 -2.01
N TYR A 353 -12.70 -2.37 -3.32
CA TYR A 353 -12.08 -1.48 -4.31
C TYR A 353 -12.61 -0.05 -4.19
N ALA A 354 -13.92 0.14 -4.06
CA ALA A 354 -14.52 1.48 -3.95
C ALA A 354 -14.03 2.26 -2.71
N LYS A 355 -13.75 1.57 -1.59
CA LYS A 355 -13.19 2.17 -0.38
C LYS A 355 -11.70 2.49 -0.50
N SER A 356 -10.97 1.69 -1.27
CA SER A 356 -9.50 1.73 -1.32
C SER A 356 -8.95 2.58 -2.47
N ALA A 357 -9.71 2.72 -3.55
CA ALA A 357 -9.30 3.40 -4.77
C ALA A 357 -9.68 4.90 -4.77
N PRO A 358 -8.95 5.73 -5.52
CA PRO A 358 -9.47 7.02 -5.93
C PRO A 358 -10.79 6.86 -6.71
N TYR A 359 -11.71 7.79 -6.48
CA TYR A 359 -12.99 7.85 -7.16
C TYR A 359 -12.86 7.79 -8.69
N ARG A 360 -13.59 6.85 -9.30
CA ARG A 360 -13.66 6.63 -10.75
C ARG A 360 -12.27 6.48 -11.40
N SER A 361 -11.40 5.66 -10.81
CA SER A 361 -10.02 5.43 -11.28
C SER A 361 -9.78 4.07 -11.94
N TYR A 362 -10.80 3.22 -12.02
CA TYR A 362 -10.70 1.82 -12.43
C TYR A 362 -12.03 1.29 -12.98
N ILE A 363 -12.00 0.09 -13.54
CA ILE A 363 -13.18 -0.66 -13.99
C ILE A 363 -13.21 -1.99 -13.25
N HIS A 364 -14.32 -2.34 -12.59
CA HIS A 364 -14.50 -3.67 -12.00
C HIS A 364 -15.16 -4.64 -12.98
N VAL A 365 -14.70 -5.89 -13.06
CA VAL A 365 -15.30 -6.89 -13.97
C VAL A 365 -16.77 -7.19 -13.63
N ASP A 366 -17.12 -7.23 -12.34
CA ASP A 366 -18.50 -7.46 -11.88
C ASP A 366 -19.46 -6.28 -12.13
N GLU A 367 -19.03 -5.20 -12.80
CA GLU A 367 -19.93 -4.17 -13.34
C GLU A 367 -20.60 -4.60 -14.66
N PHE A 368 -20.17 -5.73 -15.24
CA PHE A 368 -20.63 -6.24 -16.53
C PHE A 368 -21.20 -7.65 -16.38
N GLU A 369 -22.20 -7.99 -17.19
CA GLU A 369 -22.80 -9.32 -17.25
C GLU A 369 -21.85 -10.36 -17.85
N SER A 370 -20.88 -9.94 -18.66
CA SER A 370 -19.94 -10.87 -19.31
C SER A 370 -18.63 -10.22 -19.75
N PRO A 371 -17.57 -11.02 -20.00
CA PRO A 371 -16.34 -10.54 -20.65
C PRO A 371 -16.58 -9.87 -22.00
N ARG A 372 -17.63 -10.27 -22.73
CA ARG A 372 -18.02 -9.65 -24.00
C ARG A 372 -18.52 -8.23 -23.81
N GLU A 373 -19.42 -8.02 -22.85
CA GLU A 373 -19.97 -6.69 -22.55
C GLU A 373 -18.86 -5.75 -22.05
N LEU A 374 -17.95 -6.26 -21.20
CA LEU A 374 -16.74 -5.53 -20.83
C LEU A 374 -15.93 -5.12 -22.09
N ALA A 375 -15.67 -6.05 -23.02
CA ALA A 375 -14.93 -5.72 -24.24
C ALA A 375 -15.65 -4.64 -25.09
N GLU A 376 -16.97 -4.70 -25.21
CA GLU A 376 -17.77 -3.68 -25.90
C GLU A 376 -17.61 -2.30 -25.24
N TYR A 377 -17.58 -2.25 -23.89
CA TYR A 377 -17.30 -1.02 -23.15
C TYR A 377 -15.87 -0.52 -23.35
N LEU A 378 -14.87 -1.41 -23.37
CA LEU A 378 -13.47 -1.03 -23.63
C LEU A 378 -13.28 -0.48 -25.05
N HIS A 379 -13.97 -1.03 -26.06
CA HIS A 379 -13.97 -0.46 -27.42
C HIS A 379 -14.63 0.91 -27.48
N ARG A 380 -15.66 1.17 -26.66
CA ARG A 380 -16.25 2.50 -26.54
C ARG A 380 -15.25 3.49 -25.95
N LEU A 381 -14.58 3.14 -24.86
CA LEU A 381 -13.52 3.96 -24.26
C LEU A 381 -12.34 4.19 -25.21
N ASP A 382 -11.99 3.19 -26.01
CA ASP A 382 -10.91 3.31 -26.99
C ASP A 382 -11.20 4.36 -28.07
N ARG A 383 -12.46 4.53 -28.45
CA ARG A 383 -12.93 5.47 -29.50
C ARG A 383 -13.30 6.85 -28.97
N ASP A 384 -13.42 7.01 -27.65
CA ASP A 384 -13.85 8.25 -27.00
C ASP A 384 -12.80 8.67 -25.96
N ASP A 385 -11.86 9.51 -26.43
CA ASP A 385 -10.78 10.04 -25.59
C ASP A 385 -11.34 10.83 -24.41
N GLU A 386 -12.45 11.57 -24.55
CA GLU A 386 -13.01 12.34 -23.43
C GLU A 386 -13.52 11.40 -22.32
N LEU A 387 -14.24 10.35 -22.71
CA LEU A 387 -14.73 9.34 -21.78
C LEU A 387 -13.58 8.57 -21.12
N TYR A 388 -12.55 8.18 -21.88
CA TYR A 388 -11.36 7.53 -21.31
C TYR A 388 -10.63 8.45 -20.32
N ASN A 389 -10.37 9.71 -20.69
CA ASN A 389 -9.69 10.67 -19.81
C ASN A 389 -10.49 11.01 -18.56
N SER A 390 -11.81 10.80 -18.57
CA SER A 390 -12.64 11.00 -17.37
C SER A 390 -12.22 10.11 -16.18
N TYR A 391 -11.58 8.96 -16.44
CA TYR A 391 -11.04 8.06 -15.42
C TYR A 391 -9.73 8.51 -14.78
N PHE A 392 -9.13 9.60 -15.28
CA PHE A 392 -7.85 10.12 -14.78
C PHE A 392 -8.03 11.43 -13.99
N LYS A 393 -9.26 11.92 -13.84
CA LYS A 393 -9.56 13.17 -13.12
C LYS A 393 -9.18 13.14 -11.64
N TRP A 394 -8.98 11.96 -11.05
CA TRP A 394 -8.50 11.81 -9.67
C TRP A 394 -7.01 12.16 -9.50
N LYS A 395 -6.20 12.11 -10.58
CA LYS A 395 -4.77 12.41 -10.48
C LYS A 395 -4.57 13.86 -10.03
N GLY A 396 -3.72 14.05 -9.03
CA GLY A 396 -3.47 15.35 -8.39
C GLY A 396 -4.38 15.69 -7.20
N THR A 397 -5.39 14.85 -6.88
CA THR A 397 -6.30 15.08 -5.74
C THR A 397 -5.82 14.48 -4.41
N GLY A 398 -4.76 13.69 -4.46
CA GLY A 398 -4.19 12.99 -3.31
C GLY A 398 -2.85 12.34 -3.64
N GLU A 399 -2.42 11.44 -2.76
CA GLU A 399 -1.21 10.64 -2.91
C GLU A 399 -1.35 9.26 -2.25
N PHE A 400 -0.52 8.30 -2.66
CA PHE A 400 -0.33 7.07 -1.90
C PHE A 400 0.56 7.37 -0.69
N ILE A 401 0.08 7.12 0.51
CA ILE A 401 0.82 7.40 1.74
C ILE A 401 1.59 6.18 2.22
N ASN A 402 2.78 6.41 2.77
CA ASN A 402 3.43 5.39 3.58
C ASN A 402 2.61 5.22 4.87
N THR A 403 2.20 3.99 5.16
CA THR A 403 1.39 3.71 6.36
C THR A 403 2.22 3.66 7.65
N TYR A 404 3.54 3.81 7.57
CA TYR A 404 4.52 3.72 8.67
C TYR A 404 4.18 2.62 9.67
N PHE A 405 4.03 1.38 9.17
CA PHE A 405 3.62 0.19 9.93
C PHE A 405 4.27 0.12 11.32
N TRP A 406 5.59 0.24 11.39
CA TRP A 406 6.33 0.18 12.66
C TRP A 406 6.03 1.35 13.60
N CYS A 407 5.83 2.56 13.10
CA CYS A 407 5.40 3.68 13.95
C CYS A 407 4.02 3.40 14.57
N ARG A 408 3.09 2.82 13.80
CA ARG A 408 1.76 2.45 14.31
C ARG A 408 1.84 1.31 15.32
N VAL A 409 2.61 0.25 15.06
CA VAL A 409 2.84 -0.84 16.03
C VAL A 409 3.40 -0.27 17.35
N CYS A 410 4.39 0.62 17.28
CA CYS A 410 4.96 1.23 18.47
C CYS A 410 3.93 2.09 19.23
N ALA A 411 3.20 2.95 18.51
CA ALA A 411 2.17 3.80 19.10
C ALA A 411 1.07 2.97 19.79
N MET A 412 0.62 1.89 19.15
CA MET A 412 -0.42 1.01 19.68
C MET A 412 0.07 0.17 20.87
N LEU A 413 1.35 -0.18 20.95
CA LEU A 413 1.93 -0.83 22.15
C LEU A 413 1.99 0.08 23.37
N HIS A 414 1.95 1.39 23.16
CA HIS A 414 1.85 2.38 24.22
C HIS A 414 0.41 2.81 24.50
N ASP A 415 -0.57 2.22 23.81
CA ASP A 415 -1.96 2.41 24.14
C ASP A 415 -2.39 1.56 25.35
N GLU A 416 -3.01 2.20 26.33
CA GLU A 416 -3.48 1.53 27.54
C GLU A 416 -4.87 0.93 27.30
N ARG A 417 -4.87 -0.29 26.73
CA ARG A 417 -6.08 -1.05 26.43
C ARG A 417 -6.13 -2.35 27.25
N PRO A 418 -7.32 -2.83 27.66
CA PRO A 418 -7.48 -4.19 28.17
C PRO A 418 -6.96 -5.25 27.20
N PRO A 419 -6.37 -6.36 27.70
CA PRO A 419 -5.95 -7.47 26.86
C PRO A 419 -7.09 -8.00 25.98
N LYS A 420 -6.78 -8.28 24.71
CA LYS A 420 -7.67 -8.90 23.73
C LYS A 420 -6.98 -10.16 23.18
N TYR A 421 -7.77 -11.17 22.83
CA TYR A 421 -7.34 -12.30 22.03
C TYR A 421 -8.45 -12.75 21.09
N TYR A 422 -8.07 -13.41 19.99
CA TYR A 422 -9.00 -14.08 19.09
C TYR A 422 -9.35 -15.45 19.70
N ASN A 423 -10.63 -15.79 19.77
CA ASN A 423 -11.08 -17.12 20.20
C ASN A 423 -10.57 -18.18 19.20
N ASP A 424 -10.81 -17.94 17.91
CA ASP A 424 -10.15 -18.62 16.81
C ASP A 424 -9.75 -17.59 15.74
N VAL A 425 -8.44 -17.41 15.56
CA VAL A 425 -7.93 -16.49 14.52
C VAL A 425 -8.17 -17.04 13.12
N ASN A 426 -8.35 -18.36 12.96
CA ASN A 426 -8.66 -18.96 11.67
C ASN A 426 -10.12 -18.68 11.28
N GLU A 427 -11.07 -18.73 12.21
CA GLU A 427 -12.44 -18.32 11.91
C GLU A 427 -12.48 -16.87 11.38
N TRP A 428 -11.73 -15.96 12.02
CA TRP A 428 -11.60 -14.58 11.54
C TRP A 428 -10.87 -14.46 10.19
N TRP A 429 -9.79 -15.23 9.97
CA TRP A 429 -8.94 -15.06 8.79
C TRP A 429 -9.41 -15.82 7.55
N ARG A 430 -9.99 -17.00 7.74
CA ARG A 430 -10.33 -17.96 6.68
C ARG A 430 -11.73 -18.54 6.85
N GLY A 431 -12.59 -17.87 7.62
CA GLY A 431 -13.99 -18.24 7.76
C GLY A 431 -14.79 -18.03 6.48
N ASP A 432 -16.07 -18.39 6.55
CA ASP A 432 -16.99 -18.27 5.44
C ASP A 432 -17.11 -16.81 4.99
N ASN A 433 -17.38 -16.59 3.69
CA ASN A 433 -17.50 -15.26 3.07
C ASN A 433 -16.24 -14.37 3.07
N ILE A 434 -15.10 -14.85 3.58
CA ILE A 434 -13.83 -14.12 3.46
C ILE A 434 -13.26 -14.24 2.05
N CYS A 435 -13.32 -15.44 1.47
CA CYS A 435 -12.90 -15.69 0.10
C CYS A 435 -13.95 -16.55 -0.61
N THR A 436 -14.04 -16.39 -1.93
CA THR A 436 -14.89 -17.21 -2.82
C THR A 436 -14.06 -17.74 -3.99
N GLN A 437 -14.51 -18.81 -4.63
CA GLN A 437 -13.92 -19.32 -5.88
C GLN A 437 -14.60 -18.71 -7.12
N ASN A 438 -15.84 -18.26 -6.97
CA ASN A 438 -16.70 -17.70 -8.00
C ASN A 438 -16.67 -16.17 -7.98
N SER A 439 -17.47 -15.51 -8.83
CA SER A 439 -17.63 -14.05 -8.72
C SER A 439 -18.34 -13.70 -7.40
N TRP A 440 -18.18 -12.45 -6.94
CA TRP A 440 -18.89 -12.00 -5.74
C TRP A 440 -20.40 -11.97 -5.97
N ARG A 441 -20.82 -11.58 -7.18
CA ARG A 441 -22.22 -11.59 -7.61
C ARG A 441 -22.84 -12.99 -7.53
N GLU A 442 -22.19 -14.00 -8.12
CA GLU A 442 -22.66 -15.39 -8.08
C GLU A 442 -22.74 -15.90 -6.62
N ASN A 443 -21.76 -15.53 -5.79
CA ASN A 443 -21.75 -15.93 -4.39
C ASN A 443 -22.87 -15.25 -3.58
N GLU A 444 -23.22 -14.00 -3.86
CA GLU A 444 -24.34 -13.31 -3.20
C GLU A 444 -25.69 -13.92 -3.62
N GLU A 445 -25.86 -14.21 -4.92
CA GLU A 445 -27.05 -14.89 -5.45
C GLU A 445 -27.24 -16.29 -4.86
N GLU A 446 -26.17 -17.10 -4.76
CA GLU A 446 -26.22 -18.44 -4.17
C GLU A 446 -26.56 -18.44 -2.68
N ASN A 447 -26.16 -17.39 -1.95
CA ASN A 447 -26.39 -17.26 -0.51
C ASN A 447 -27.66 -16.46 -0.15
N GLY A 448 -28.40 -15.96 -1.14
CA GLY A 448 -29.63 -15.17 -0.95
C GLY A 448 -29.39 -13.85 -0.20
N LEU A 449 -28.23 -13.22 -0.45
CA LEU A 449 -27.78 -11.99 0.20
C LEU A 449 -28.13 -10.72 -0.60
#